data_AF-N6TTK8-F1
#
_entry.id   AF-N6TTK8-F1
#
_cell.length_a   1.000
_cell.length_b   1.000
_cell.length_c   1.000
_cell.angle_alpha   90.00
_cell.angle_beta   90.00
_cell.angle_gamma   90.00
#
_symmetry.space_group_name_H-M   'P 1'
#
loop_
_entity.id
_entity.type
_entity.pdbx_description
1 polymer ?
#
loop_
_entity_poly.entity_id
_entity_poly.type
_entity_poly.pdbx_seq_one_letter_code
_entity_poly.pdbx_strand_id
1 'polypeptide(L)'
;MRPNRFLFTGIVAVGIVSAVLATARQSYAQQGYTFKLERTAPDARHDPDGVWSDDDLAFIRQSGQTPAIYTARITTPAGEWLLSQTNGDCNIQGMCTALLVLKKPGVSPVTMANPQLPLGGTAMLSLNYKKLATKEVDQNGRPLDGSYDVAPIP
;
A
#
# COMPACT_ATOMS: atom_id res chain seq x y z
N MET A 1 -32.65 10.66 81.64
CA MET A 1 -32.92 11.56 80.50
C MET A 1 -33.10 10.71 79.25
N ARG A 2 -34.28 10.78 78.60
CA ARG A 2 -34.58 10.25 77.25
C ARG A 2 -34.24 11.34 76.19
N PRO A 3 -34.47 11.14 74.88
CA PRO A 3 -33.52 10.62 73.88
C PRO A 3 -33.36 11.63 72.70
N ASN A 4 -32.65 11.26 71.62
CA ASN A 4 -32.97 11.59 70.21
C ASN A 4 -31.79 11.13 69.33
N ARG A 5 -31.87 10.01 68.60
CA ARG A 5 -32.52 9.84 67.29
C ARG A 5 -32.16 10.96 66.30
N PHE A 6 -31.05 10.76 65.58
CA PHE A 6 -30.89 11.27 64.22
C PHE A 6 -30.69 10.09 63.28
N LEU A 7 -31.60 9.99 62.31
CA LEU A 7 -31.54 9.06 61.19
C LEU A 7 -30.33 9.41 60.32
N PHE A 8 -29.51 8.41 59.99
CA PHE A 8 -28.63 8.47 58.84
C PHE A 8 -29.38 7.96 57.61
N THR A 9 -30.09 8.86 56.94
CA THR A 9 -30.20 8.89 55.47
C THR A 9 -28.78 8.83 54.91
N GLY A 10 -28.39 8.09 53.90
CA GLY A 10 -29.11 7.41 52.83
C GLY A 10 -28.14 7.44 51.64
N ILE A 11 -27.88 6.26 51.05
CA ILE A 11 -27.39 6.03 49.69
C ILE A 11 -25.91 6.36 49.44
N VAL A 12 -25.13 5.27 49.42
CA VAL A 12 -23.79 5.18 48.81
C VAL A 12 -23.91 5.35 47.30
N ALA A 13 -23.02 6.19 46.78
CA ALA A 13 -22.81 6.50 45.36
C ALA A 13 -22.30 5.29 44.53
N VAL A 14 -21.99 5.57 43.26
CA VAL A 14 -21.35 4.71 42.24
C VAL A 14 -22.36 4.06 41.28
N GLY A 15 -22.33 4.25 39.97
CA GLY A 15 -21.30 4.83 39.13
C GLY A 15 -21.78 5.06 37.69
N ILE A 16 -21.00 5.88 37.02
CA ILE A 16 -21.15 6.47 35.69
C ILE A 16 -21.09 5.39 34.60
N VAL A 17 -22.02 5.43 33.64
CA VAL A 17 -21.82 4.79 32.33
C VAL A 17 -22.08 5.82 31.24
N SER A 18 -21.09 6.68 31.01
CA SER A 18 -20.97 7.43 29.77
C SER A 18 -20.54 6.45 28.68
N ALA A 19 -21.51 5.89 27.94
CA ALA A 19 -21.24 5.15 26.72
C ALA A 19 -20.89 6.15 25.60
N VAL A 20 -19.65 6.64 25.62
CA VAL A 20 -19.05 7.31 24.46
C VAL A 20 -18.85 6.22 23.40
N LEU A 21 -19.75 6.18 22.42
CA LEU A 21 -19.53 5.48 21.15
C LEU A 21 -18.39 6.19 20.42
N ALA A 22 -17.16 5.92 20.83
CA ALA A 22 -16.00 6.15 20.01
C ALA A 22 -16.04 5.11 18.89
N THR A 23 -16.71 5.43 17.79
CA THR A 23 -16.40 4.78 16.52
C THR A 23 -14.93 5.03 16.27
N ALA A 24 -14.11 4.01 16.53
CA ALA A 24 -12.72 3.96 16.15
C ALA A 24 -12.68 4.09 14.62
N ARG A 25 -12.61 5.33 14.12
CA ARG A 25 -11.99 5.60 12.84
C ARG A 25 -10.58 5.04 12.97
N GLN A 26 -10.33 3.93 12.29
CA GLN A 26 -8.99 3.35 12.18
C GLN A 26 -8.02 4.49 11.90
N SER A 27 -7.09 4.68 12.83
CA SER A 27 -6.06 5.70 12.75
C SER A 27 -5.27 5.51 11.45
N TYR A 28 -5.47 6.42 10.50
CA TYR A 28 -4.54 6.71 9.41
C TYR A 28 -3.23 7.34 9.93
N ALA A 29 -2.64 6.77 10.99
CA ALA A 29 -1.54 7.36 11.74
C ALA A 29 -0.34 6.41 11.82
N GLN A 30 0.12 5.93 10.66
CA GLN A 30 1.55 5.80 10.37
C GLN A 30 1.73 6.23 8.92
N GLN A 31 2.14 7.49 8.72
CA GLN A 31 2.53 7.98 7.39
C GLN A 31 3.70 7.10 6.92
N GLY A 32 3.41 6.19 5.99
CA GLY A 32 4.41 5.36 5.36
C GLY A 32 5.16 6.12 4.28
N TYR A 33 5.94 5.37 3.52
CA TYR A 33 6.65 5.85 2.35
C TYR A 33 5.73 5.76 1.13
N THR A 34 5.31 6.91 0.59
CA THR A 34 4.38 6.98 -0.54
C THR A 34 5.11 6.88 -1.87
N PHE A 35 4.77 5.86 -2.65
CA PHE A 35 5.13 5.72 -4.05
C PHE A 35 4.04 6.30 -4.93
N LYS A 36 4.38 7.32 -5.71
CA LYS A 36 3.53 7.85 -6.78
C LYS A 36 4.18 7.51 -8.10
N LEU A 37 3.61 6.56 -8.84
CA LEU A 37 4.19 6.10 -10.09
C LEU A 37 4.14 7.21 -11.15
N GLU A 38 5.28 7.42 -11.80
CA GLU A 38 5.41 8.34 -12.92
C GLU A 38 5.94 7.58 -14.13
N ARG A 39 5.48 7.95 -15.33
CA ARG A 39 5.98 7.35 -16.57
C ARG A 39 7.41 7.81 -16.83
N THR A 40 8.38 6.96 -16.53
CA THR A 40 9.81 7.26 -16.63
C THR A 40 10.43 6.73 -17.93
N ALA A 41 9.84 5.70 -18.54
CA ALA A 41 10.23 5.21 -19.87
C ALA A 41 8.99 5.09 -20.78
N PRO A 42 8.74 6.02 -21.72
CA PRO A 42 7.52 6.04 -22.53
C PRO A 42 7.53 5.14 -23.78
N ASP A 43 8.72 4.74 -24.28
CA ASP A 43 8.93 3.73 -25.33
C ASP A 43 10.11 2.85 -24.89
N ALA A 44 9.88 2.06 -23.85
CA ALA A 44 10.91 1.24 -23.25
C ALA A 44 11.31 0.13 -24.22
N ARG A 45 12.56 0.17 -24.71
CA ARG A 45 13.18 -0.93 -25.47
C ARG A 45 13.70 -2.01 -24.54
N HIS A 46 14.31 -1.56 -23.45
CA HIS A 46 14.81 -2.33 -22.32
C HIS A 46 14.35 -1.65 -21.03
N ASP A 47 14.27 -2.38 -19.93
CA ASP A 47 14.02 -1.79 -18.62
C ASP A 47 15.32 -1.19 -18.05
N PRO A 48 15.41 0.14 -17.84
CA PRO A 48 16.60 0.76 -17.24
C PRO A 48 16.86 0.29 -15.79
N ASP A 49 15.87 -0.28 -15.12
CA ASP A 49 15.98 -0.80 -13.76
C ASP A 49 16.25 -2.29 -13.67
N GLY A 50 16.09 -3.02 -14.77
CA GLY A 50 16.22 -4.47 -14.83
C GLY A 50 15.18 -5.23 -14.00
N VAL A 51 14.00 -4.67 -13.80
CA VAL A 51 12.86 -5.32 -13.13
C VAL A 51 12.06 -6.15 -14.13
N TRP A 52 11.81 -5.59 -15.31
CA TRP A 52 11.08 -6.23 -16.40
C TRP A 52 12.06 -6.76 -17.45
N SER A 53 11.81 -7.96 -17.93
CA SER A 53 12.60 -8.57 -18.99
C SER A 53 12.28 -7.96 -20.35
N ASP A 54 13.19 -8.14 -21.32
CA ASP A 54 12.94 -7.74 -22.71
C ASP A 54 11.73 -8.49 -23.31
N ASP A 55 11.47 -9.71 -22.84
CA ASP A 55 10.31 -10.52 -23.25
C ASP A 55 9.00 -9.95 -22.71
N ASP A 56 8.97 -9.49 -21.45
CA ASP A 56 7.82 -8.78 -20.89
C ASP A 56 7.48 -7.56 -21.75
N LEU A 57 8.49 -6.77 -22.13
CA LEU A 57 8.30 -5.60 -22.99
C LEU A 57 7.94 -5.99 -24.44
N ALA A 58 8.47 -7.12 -24.94
CA ALA A 58 8.15 -7.62 -26.28
C ALA A 58 6.69 -8.07 -26.38
N PHE A 59 6.14 -8.69 -25.34
CA PHE A 59 4.73 -9.08 -25.27
C PHE A 59 3.80 -7.86 -25.47
N ILE A 60 4.12 -6.72 -24.85
CA ILE A 60 3.36 -5.47 -25.02
C ILE A 60 3.42 -4.97 -26.48
N ARG A 61 4.58 -5.09 -27.14
CA ARG A 61 4.70 -4.72 -28.56
C ARG A 61 3.85 -5.62 -29.45
N GLN A 62 3.83 -6.91 -29.14
CA GLN A 62 3.07 -7.90 -29.91
C GLN A 62 1.55 -7.68 -29.80
N SER A 63 1.07 -7.10 -28.69
CA SER A 63 -0.32 -6.67 -28.55
C SER A 63 -0.65 -5.36 -29.27
N GLY A 64 0.32 -4.78 -29.99
CA GLY A 64 0.17 -3.54 -30.77
C GLY A 64 0.34 -2.26 -29.95
N GLN A 65 0.86 -2.35 -28.73
CA GLN A 65 1.07 -1.20 -27.85
C GLN A 65 2.56 -0.80 -27.79
N THR A 66 2.80 0.48 -27.46
CA THR A 66 4.15 0.94 -27.11
C THR A 66 4.41 0.61 -25.64
N PRO A 67 5.46 -0.16 -25.30
CA PRO A 67 5.78 -0.47 -23.91
C PRO A 67 6.17 0.79 -23.16
N ALA A 68 5.53 1.01 -22.02
CA ALA A 68 5.86 2.08 -21.11
C ALA A 68 6.08 1.53 -19.70
N ILE A 69 7.09 2.07 -19.02
CA ILE A 69 7.42 1.74 -17.64
C ILE A 69 7.14 2.95 -16.77
N TYR A 70 6.44 2.68 -15.66
CA TYR A 70 6.10 3.63 -14.64
C TYR A 70 6.85 3.25 -13.37
N THR A 71 7.57 4.20 -12.77
CA THR A 71 8.38 3.92 -11.58
C THR A 71 8.23 4.97 -10.51
N ALA A 72 8.45 4.57 -9.26
CA ALA A 72 8.64 5.45 -8.12
C ALA A 72 9.71 4.87 -7.20
N ARG A 73 10.55 5.72 -6.62
CA ARG A 73 11.71 5.31 -5.81
C ARG A 73 11.70 5.97 -4.45
N ILE A 74 12.15 5.22 -3.44
CA ILE A 74 12.33 5.73 -2.08
C ILE A 74 13.58 5.09 -1.48
N THR A 75 14.51 5.91 -1.02
CA THR A 75 15.70 5.45 -0.30
C THR A 75 15.42 5.40 1.20
N THR A 76 15.74 4.27 1.81
CA THR A 76 15.57 4.02 3.25
C THR A 76 16.84 3.40 3.83
N PRO A 77 16.97 3.29 5.17
CA PRO A 77 18.07 2.53 5.76
C PRO A 77 18.13 1.05 5.34
N ALA A 78 17.02 0.48 4.86
CA ALA A 78 16.98 -0.91 4.37
C ALA A 78 17.51 -1.07 2.93
N GLY A 79 17.66 0.03 2.17
CA GLY A 79 18.01 0.04 0.75
C GLY A 79 17.11 0.98 -0.06
N GLU A 80 17.27 0.94 -1.38
CA GLU A 80 16.36 1.60 -2.32
C GLU A 80 15.16 0.69 -2.57
N TRP A 81 13.97 1.22 -2.33
CA TRP A 81 12.73 0.60 -2.74
C TRP A 81 12.29 1.20 -4.07
N LEU A 82 11.97 0.33 -5.02
CA LEU A 82 11.46 0.69 -6.34
C LEU A 82 10.10 0.03 -6.50
N LEU A 83 9.07 0.84 -6.80
CA LEU A 83 7.81 0.33 -7.32
C LEU A 83 7.84 0.52 -8.83
N SER A 84 7.68 -0.55 -9.60
CA SER A 84 7.73 -0.53 -11.07
C SER A 84 6.48 -1.17 -11.64
N GLN A 85 5.92 -0.62 -12.70
CA GLN A 85 4.70 -1.07 -13.37
C GLN A 85 4.86 -0.93 -14.89
N THR A 86 4.33 -1.87 -15.66
CA THR A 86 4.19 -1.70 -17.12
C THR A 86 2.74 -1.46 -17.51
N ASN A 87 2.52 -1.02 -18.75
CA ASN A 87 1.18 -0.92 -19.34
C ASN A 87 0.70 -2.21 -20.02
N GLY A 88 1.38 -3.34 -19.79
CA GLY A 88 1.24 -4.55 -20.59
C GLY A 88 0.16 -5.53 -20.13
N ASP A 89 -0.04 -5.63 -18.82
CA ASP A 89 -0.84 -6.66 -18.17
C ASP A 89 -2.08 -6.08 -17.47
N CYS A 90 -2.52 -4.91 -17.93
CA CYS A 90 -3.67 -4.23 -17.37
C CYS A 90 -4.97 -4.99 -17.68
N ASN A 91 -5.82 -5.21 -16.68
CA ASN A 91 -7.16 -5.74 -16.88
C ASN A 91 -8.12 -4.68 -17.47
N ILE A 92 -9.38 -5.05 -17.70
CA ILE A 92 -10.39 -4.15 -18.30
C ILE A 92 -10.72 -2.94 -17.42
N GLN A 93 -10.41 -2.97 -16.12
CA GLN A 93 -10.54 -1.85 -15.20
C GLN A 93 -9.30 -0.94 -15.19
N GLY A 94 -8.27 -1.25 -15.98
CA GLY A 94 -7.01 -0.52 -16.00
C GLY A 94 -6.12 -0.78 -14.80
N MET A 95 -6.37 -1.88 -14.07
CA MET A 95 -5.50 -2.37 -13.00
C MET A 95 -4.40 -3.21 -13.61
N CYS A 96 -3.14 -2.86 -13.36
CA CYS A 96 -1.96 -3.57 -13.89
C CYS A 96 -1.10 -4.04 -12.72
N THR A 97 -0.34 -5.13 -12.91
CA THR A 97 0.59 -5.58 -11.89
C THR A 97 1.72 -4.59 -11.76
N ALA A 98 2.08 -4.26 -10.52
CA ALA A 98 3.33 -3.59 -10.21
C ALA A 98 4.19 -4.51 -9.36
N LEU A 99 5.51 -4.31 -9.41
CA LEU A 99 6.49 -5.02 -8.62
C LEU A 99 7.13 -4.03 -7.64
N LEU A 100 7.04 -4.35 -6.36
CA LEU A 100 7.83 -3.69 -5.32
C LEU A 100 9.15 -4.45 -5.19
N VAL A 101 10.26 -3.76 -5.42
CA VAL A 101 11.60 -4.33 -5.46
C VAL A 101 12.49 -3.63 -4.44
N LEU A 102 13.28 -4.40 -3.71
CA LEU A 102 14.32 -3.89 -2.82
C LEU A 102 15.69 -4.04 -3.50
N LYS A 103 16.37 -2.92 -3.74
CA LYS A 103 17.70 -2.84 -4.33
C LYS A 103 18.72 -2.49 -3.24
N LYS A 104 19.79 -3.29 -3.17
CA LYS A 104 20.92 -3.07 -2.26
C LYS A 104 22.22 -3.07 -3.06
N PRO A 105 23.22 -2.25 -2.70
CA PRO A 105 24.51 -2.24 -3.38
C PRO A 105 25.16 -3.62 -3.37
N GLY A 106 25.63 -4.09 -4.54
CA GLY A 106 26.34 -5.35 -4.69
C GLY A 106 25.48 -6.62 -4.56
N VAL A 107 24.16 -6.50 -4.47
CA VAL A 107 23.23 -7.63 -4.37
C VAL A 107 22.19 -7.52 -5.49
N SER A 108 21.80 -8.65 -6.06
CA SER A 108 20.70 -8.70 -7.03
C SER A 108 19.41 -8.10 -6.43
N PRO A 109 18.65 -7.32 -7.21
CA PRO A 109 17.34 -6.84 -6.79
C PRO A 109 16.44 -7.99 -6.34
N VAL A 110 15.65 -7.77 -5.29
CA VAL A 110 14.72 -8.77 -4.75
C VAL A 110 13.30 -8.23 -4.86
N THR A 111 12.41 -8.98 -5.51
CA THR A 111 10.98 -8.65 -5.53
C THR A 111 10.38 -8.97 -4.17
N MET A 112 9.65 -8.02 -3.61
CA MET A 112 9.14 -8.05 -2.24
C MET A 112 7.60 -8.05 -2.19
N ALA A 113 6.92 -7.65 -3.27
CA ALA A 113 5.47 -7.75 -3.44
C ALA A 113 5.11 -7.53 -4.92
N ASN A 114 3.94 -8.03 -5.34
CA ASN A 114 3.39 -7.89 -6.69
C ASN A 114 1.94 -7.34 -6.67
N PRO A 115 1.70 -6.11 -6.17
CA PRO A 115 0.36 -5.56 -6.06
C PRO A 115 -0.32 -5.30 -7.41
N GLN A 116 -1.65 -5.18 -7.39
CA GLN A 116 -2.45 -4.58 -8.46
C GLN A 116 -2.69 -3.10 -8.18
N LEU A 117 -2.44 -2.22 -9.16
CA LEU A 117 -2.67 -0.77 -9.05
C LEU A 117 -3.28 -0.26 -10.36
N PRO A 118 -4.09 0.82 -10.36
CA PRO A 118 -4.37 1.56 -11.59
C PRO A 118 -3.06 1.98 -12.27
N LEU A 119 -3.02 2.04 -13.60
CA LEU A 119 -1.83 2.49 -14.33
C LEU A 119 -1.37 3.89 -13.85
N GLY A 120 -0.13 4.00 -13.36
CA GLY A 120 0.38 5.25 -12.77
C GLY A 120 -0.20 5.55 -11.38
N GLY A 121 -0.70 4.53 -10.69
CA GLY A 121 -1.33 4.63 -9.37
C GLY A 121 -0.37 4.96 -8.23
N THR A 122 -0.91 4.92 -7.01
CA THR A 122 -0.17 5.20 -5.78
C THR A 122 -0.19 3.99 -4.84
N ALA A 123 0.93 3.76 -4.16
CA ALA A 123 1.03 2.79 -3.07
C ALA A 123 1.76 3.40 -1.88
N MET A 124 1.57 2.84 -0.68
CA MET A 124 2.22 3.29 0.55
C MET A 124 2.85 2.11 1.26
N LEU A 125 4.18 2.15 1.40
CA LEU A 125 4.94 1.17 2.16
C LEU A 125 4.97 1.58 3.63
N SER A 126 4.53 0.69 4.51
CA SER A 126 4.60 0.89 5.96
C SER A 126 6.02 1.18 6.44
N LEU A 127 6.15 1.96 7.53
CA LEU A 127 7.46 2.36 8.10
C LEU A 127 8.33 1.18 8.53
N ASN A 128 7.72 0.03 8.86
CA ASN A 128 8.42 -1.20 9.22
C ASN A 128 8.66 -2.13 8.02
N TYR A 129 8.29 -1.69 6.82
CA TYR A 129 8.46 -2.40 5.55
C TYR A 129 7.75 -3.76 5.47
N LYS A 130 6.69 -3.97 6.26
CA LYS A 130 5.98 -5.28 6.30
C LYS A 130 4.71 -5.34 5.46
N LYS A 131 4.12 -4.17 5.19
CA LYS A 131 2.88 -4.03 4.43
C LYS A 131 3.03 -2.97 3.35
N LEU A 132 2.45 -3.25 2.19
CA LEU A 132 2.23 -2.30 1.11
C LEU A 132 0.72 -2.09 0.97
N ALA A 133 0.26 -0.86 1.15
CA ALA A 133 -1.14 -0.47 0.97
C ALA A 133 -1.33 0.18 -0.40
N THR A 134 -2.45 -0.10 -1.06
CA THR A 134 -2.74 0.33 -2.42
C THR A 134 -4.15 0.91 -2.51
N LYS A 135 -4.41 1.70 -3.56
CA LYS A 135 -5.75 2.15 -3.93
C LYS A 135 -6.12 1.47 -5.23
N GLU A 136 -7.10 0.58 -5.17
CA GLU A 136 -7.49 -0.33 -6.24
C GLU A 136 -8.93 -0.09 -6.67
N VAL A 137 -9.34 -0.83 -7.71
CA VAL A 137 -10.69 -0.78 -8.26
C VAL A 137 -11.19 -2.21 -8.45
N ASP A 138 -12.39 -2.50 -7.91
CA ASP A 138 -13.03 -3.81 -8.07
C ASP A 138 -13.60 -4.00 -9.49
N GLN A 139 -14.15 -5.19 -9.75
CA GLN A 139 -14.76 -5.54 -11.03
C GLN A 139 -15.91 -4.61 -11.48
N ASN A 140 -16.53 -3.89 -10.54
CA ASN A 140 -17.63 -2.96 -10.78
C ASN A 140 -17.17 -1.49 -10.86
N GLY A 141 -15.87 -1.23 -10.85
CA GLY A 141 -15.35 0.13 -10.85
C GLY A 141 -15.34 0.81 -9.48
N ARG A 142 -15.57 0.09 -8.39
CA ARG A 142 -15.64 0.67 -7.04
C ARG A 142 -14.25 0.70 -6.38
N PRO A 143 -13.89 1.79 -5.68
CA PRO A 143 -12.64 1.86 -4.95
C PRO A 143 -12.52 0.76 -3.88
N LEU A 144 -11.34 0.17 -3.81
CA LEU A 144 -10.93 -0.87 -2.86
C LEU A 144 -9.58 -0.49 -2.25
N ASP A 145 -9.38 -0.80 -0.97
CA ASP A 145 -8.07 -0.70 -0.34
C ASP A 145 -7.39 -2.08 -0.39
N GLY A 146 -6.28 -2.17 -1.11
CA GLY A 146 -5.45 -3.36 -1.12
C GLY A 146 -4.39 -3.33 -0.02
N SER A 147 -3.98 -4.52 0.43
CA SER A 147 -2.93 -4.68 1.43
C SER A 147 -2.14 -5.96 1.17
N TYR A 148 -0.86 -5.80 0.89
CA TYR A 148 0.05 -6.88 0.52
C TYR A 148 1.11 -7.06 1.60
N ASP A 149 1.43 -8.32 1.90
CA ASP A 149 2.63 -8.64 2.67
C ASP A 149 3.88 -8.29 1.87
N VAL A 150 4.87 -7.72 2.57
CA VAL A 150 6.15 -7.35 1.98
C VAL A 150 7.19 -8.33 2.49
N ALA A 151 7.55 -9.29 1.64
CA ALA A 151 8.53 -10.32 1.88
C ALA A 151 9.09 -10.81 0.53
N PRO A 152 10.32 -11.35 0.48
CA PRO A 152 10.86 -11.88 -0.77
C PRO A 152 9.88 -12.86 -1.43
N ILE A 153 9.54 -12.62 -2.69
CA ILE A 153 8.74 -13.54 -3.50
C ILE A 153 9.63 -14.19 -4.57
N PRO A 154 9.41 -15.49 -4.89
CA PRO A 154 10.21 -16.23 -5.88
C PRO A 154 10.10 -15.68 -7.29
#